data_AF-X0TV33-F1
#
_entry.id   AF-X0TV33-F1
#
_cell.length_a   1.000
_cell.length_b   1.000
_cell.length_c   1.000
_cell.angle_alpha   90.00
_cell.angle_beta   90.00
_cell.angle_gamma   90.00
#
_symmetry.space_group_name_H-M   'P 1'
#
loop_
_entity.id
_entity.type
_entity.pdbx_description
1 polymer ?
#
loop_
_entity_poly.entity_id
_entity_poly.type
_entity_poly.pdbx_seq_one_letter_code
_entity_poly.pdbx_strand_id
1 'polypeptide(L)'
;MADDVRDIDKYFNEWWNKSYTPTACGIARAADTLKASENFDTHRHVISLVTDGQPNAVYNIENGDYKIEPGSEGTSPEHFQNGKASAVIARDYLISNLGMNEDQDELDAVAVGTNLDIPWLRDSIVWPQPGYDTWPSPDSGWVHTVSNYTEFAQTIEEQFKLIFNRITIIAEIVASTPLDP
;
A
#
# COMPACT_ATOMS: atom_id res chain seq x y z
N MET A 1 11.51 7.33 15.57
CA MET A 1 10.62 6.49 14.75
C MET A 1 9.48 6.06 15.64
N ALA A 2 8.27 6.51 15.34
CA ALA A 2 7.06 6.00 15.97
C ALA A 2 6.48 4.96 15.00
N ASP A 3 6.61 3.69 15.35
CA ASP A 3 6.02 2.59 14.60
C ASP A 3 4.58 2.44 15.09
N ASP A 4 3.62 2.93 14.31
CA ASP A 4 2.20 2.79 14.62
C ASP A 4 1.62 1.63 13.80
N VAL A 5 1.57 0.44 14.41
CA VAL A 5 0.90 -0.73 13.83
C VAL A 5 -0.57 -0.68 14.25
N ARG A 6 -1.43 -0.06 13.42
CA ARG A 6 -2.88 -0.04 13.66
C ARG A 6 -3.55 -1.19 12.92
N ASP A 7 -4.21 -2.05 13.67
CA ASP A 7 -5.00 -3.15 13.15
C ASP A 7 -6.10 -2.63 12.20
N ILE A 8 -5.95 -2.92 10.90
CA ILE A 8 -6.95 -2.63 9.87
C ILE A 8 -8.17 -3.60 9.99
N ASP A 9 -8.14 -4.52 10.96
CA ASP A 9 -9.02 -5.69 11.08
C ASP A 9 -10.41 -5.48 11.70
N LYS A 10 -10.93 -4.25 11.78
CA LYS A 10 -12.31 -4.03 12.27
C LYS A 10 -13.37 -4.86 11.51
N TYR A 11 -13.10 -5.25 10.26
CA TYR A 11 -14.01 -6.01 9.39
C TYR A 11 -13.45 -7.36 8.90
N PHE A 12 -12.27 -7.78 9.38
CA PHE A 12 -11.61 -9.02 8.92
C PHE A 12 -12.51 -10.26 9.07
N ASN A 13 -13.18 -10.37 10.22
CA ASN A 13 -14.11 -11.48 10.50
C ASN A 13 -15.38 -11.47 9.63
N GLU A 14 -15.77 -10.32 9.07
CA GLU A 14 -16.95 -10.20 8.21
C GLU A 14 -16.66 -10.60 6.76
N TRP A 15 -15.42 -10.40 6.29
CA TRP A 15 -15.01 -10.62 4.90
C TRP A 15 -14.33 -11.98 4.69
N TRP A 16 -13.49 -12.41 5.63
CA TRP A 16 -12.78 -13.69 5.58
C TRP A 16 -13.72 -14.88 5.43
N ASN A 17 -14.87 -14.85 6.11
CA ASN A 17 -15.86 -15.93 6.06
C ASN A 17 -16.65 -16.00 4.75
N LYS A 18 -16.49 -15.04 3.84
CA LYS A 18 -17.29 -14.92 2.61
C LYS A 18 -16.47 -14.91 1.30
N SER A 19 -15.16 -15.12 1.37
CA SER A 19 -14.25 -15.13 0.21
C SER A 19 -14.27 -13.83 -0.59
N TYR A 20 -14.38 -12.69 0.10
CA TYR A 20 -14.33 -11.37 -0.52
C TYR A 20 -12.99 -10.68 -0.23
N THR A 21 -12.48 -10.01 -1.25
CA THR A 21 -11.25 -9.24 -1.26
C THR A 21 -11.57 -7.78 -1.59
N PRO A 22 -12.05 -6.99 -0.62
CA PRO A 22 -12.37 -5.58 -0.83
C PRO A 22 -11.12 -4.69 -0.74
N THR A 23 -10.17 -4.88 -1.67
CA THR A 23 -8.89 -4.15 -1.69
C THR A 23 -9.08 -2.64 -1.62
N ALA A 24 -10.11 -2.11 -2.29
CA ALA A 24 -10.45 -0.70 -2.26
C ALA A 24 -10.74 -0.17 -0.85
N CYS A 25 -11.44 -0.93 -0.01
CA CYS A 25 -11.68 -0.54 1.39
C CYS A 25 -10.38 -0.46 2.18
N GLY A 26 -9.46 -1.42 1.96
CA GLY A 26 -8.15 -1.45 2.61
C GLY A 26 -7.30 -0.22 2.25
N ILE A 27 -7.24 0.11 0.96
CA ILE A 27 -6.49 1.29 0.47
C ILE A 27 -7.09 2.59 1.02
N ALA A 28 -8.41 2.77 0.93
CA ALA A 28 -9.07 3.98 1.44
C ALA A 28 -8.87 4.16 2.95
N ARG A 29 -8.96 3.06 3.72
CA ARG A 29 -8.73 3.10 5.16
C ARG A 29 -7.28 3.41 5.51
N ALA A 30 -6.31 2.88 4.76
CA ALA A 30 -4.90 3.21 4.93
C ALA A 30 -4.68 4.71 4.71
N ALA A 31 -5.28 5.28 3.66
CA ALA A 31 -5.23 6.72 3.39
C ALA A 31 -5.74 7.55 4.58
N ASP A 32 -6.95 7.26 5.05
CA ASP A 32 -7.57 8.04 6.12
C ASP A 32 -6.85 7.84 7.47
N THR A 33 -6.36 6.62 7.73
CA THR A 33 -5.60 6.32 8.95
C THR A 33 -4.27 7.06 8.97
N LEU A 34 -3.55 7.09 7.85
CA LEU A 34 -2.33 7.86 7.71
C LEU A 34 -2.61 9.35 7.85
N LYS A 35 -3.60 9.88 7.14
CA LYS A 35 -3.96 11.30 7.18
C LYS A 35 -4.34 11.79 8.57
N ALA A 36 -5.01 10.94 9.35
CA ALA A 36 -5.43 11.24 10.72
C ALA A 36 -4.34 10.99 11.78
N SER A 37 -3.16 10.48 11.40
CA SER A 37 -2.05 10.26 12.33
C SER A 37 -1.46 11.59 12.82
N GLU A 38 -1.08 11.67 14.10
CA GLU A 38 -0.35 12.83 14.63
C GLU A 38 1.05 12.97 14.03
N ASN A 39 1.59 11.87 13.51
CA ASN A 39 2.87 11.83 12.79
C ASN A 39 2.70 12.09 11.29
N PHE A 40 1.49 12.37 10.82
CA PHE A 40 1.28 12.74 9.43
C PHE A 40 1.92 14.11 9.16
N ASP A 41 2.83 14.13 8.20
CA ASP A 41 3.40 15.34 7.63
C ASP A 41 3.46 15.21 6.11
N THR A 42 4.00 16.20 5.41
CA THR A 42 4.14 16.17 3.94
C THR A 42 5.50 15.62 3.50
N HIS A 43 6.18 14.83 4.34
CA HIS A 43 7.37 14.11 3.90
C HIS A 43 6.96 12.83 3.16
N ARG A 44 7.83 11.81 3.20
CA ARG A 44 7.68 10.58 2.45
C ARG A 44 6.66 9.63 3.10
N HIS A 45 5.73 9.16 2.27
CA HIS A 45 4.75 8.13 2.55
C HIS A 45 5.07 6.88 1.73
N VAL A 46 5.11 5.75 2.42
CA VAL A 46 5.29 4.44 1.80
C VAL A 46 4.15 3.54 2.22
N ILE A 47 3.42 3.02 1.24
CA ILE A 47 2.32 2.09 1.45
C ILE A 47 2.69 0.77 0.79
N SER A 48 2.58 -0.34 1.52
CA SER A 48 2.84 -1.69 1.01
C SER A 48 1.55 -2.51 1.01
N LEU A 49 1.09 -2.92 -0.17
CA LEU A 49 -0.10 -3.74 -0.34
C LEU A 49 0.26 -5.21 -0.52
N VAL A 50 -0.20 -6.08 0.37
CA VAL A 50 -0.04 -7.53 0.22
C VAL A 50 -1.33 -8.13 -0.30
N THR A 51 -1.33 -8.69 -1.51
CA THR A 51 -2.56 -9.16 -2.19
C THR A 51 -2.25 -10.15 -3.31
N ASP A 52 -3.24 -10.89 -3.81
CA ASP A 52 -3.12 -11.70 -5.04
C ASP A 52 -3.45 -10.89 -6.31
N GLY A 53 -3.91 -9.64 -6.16
CA GLY A 53 -4.33 -8.80 -7.29
C GLY A 53 -5.73 -9.13 -7.82
N GLN A 54 -6.55 -9.82 -7.03
CA GLN A 54 -7.91 -10.24 -7.41
C GLN A 54 -8.99 -9.60 -6.51
N PRO A 55 -9.13 -8.25 -6.47
CA PRO A 55 -10.23 -7.63 -5.76
C PRO A 55 -11.57 -8.01 -6.38
N ASN A 56 -12.58 -8.28 -5.57
CA ASN A 56 -13.85 -8.83 -6.04
C ASN A 56 -15.08 -8.25 -5.33
N ALA A 57 -14.91 -7.06 -4.76
CA ALA A 57 -15.94 -6.32 -4.05
C ALA A 57 -15.70 -4.81 -4.21
N VAL A 58 -16.77 -4.02 -4.32
CA VAL A 58 -16.69 -2.57 -4.50
C VAL A 58 -16.75 -1.87 -3.15
N TYR A 59 -15.85 -0.91 -2.94
CA TYR A 59 -15.92 0.02 -1.81
C TYR A 59 -16.96 1.11 -2.08
N ASN A 60 -17.87 1.32 -1.12
CA ASN A 60 -18.75 2.47 -1.14
C ASN A 60 -18.07 3.65 -0.42
N ILE A 61 -17.51 4.58 -1.20
CA ILE A 61 -16.84 5.79 -0.70
C ILE A 61 -17.78 6.80 -0.05
N GLU A 62 -19.08 6.78 -0.41
CA GLU A 62 -20.05 7.78 0.05
C GLU A 62 -20.48 7.58 1.51
N ASN A 63 -20.34 6.36 2.04
CA ASN A 63 -20.80 6.04 3.39
C ASN A 63 -19.73 6.22 4.48
N GLY A 64 -18.47 6.50 4.14
CA GLY A 64 -17.37 6.73 5.11
C GLY A 64 -17.03 5.55 6.04
N ASP A 65 -17.65 4.39 5.84
CA ASP A 65 -17.63 3.26 6.76
C ASP A 65 -16.60 2.16 6.38
N TYR A 66 -15.88 2.32 5.27
CA TYR A 66 -14.98 1.29 4.70
C TYR A 66 -15.68 -0.04 4.44
N LYS A 67 -16.98 0.02 4.09
CA LYS A 67 -17.82 -1.15 3.81
C LYS A 67 -17.96 -1.38 2.31
N ILE A 68 -18.19 -2.65 1.99
CA ILE A 68 -18.54 -3.11 0.66
C ILE A 68 -19.93 -2.57 0.29
N GLU A 69 -20.11 -2.17 -0.96
CA GLU A 69 -21.43 -1.85 -1.51
C GLU A 69 -22.28 -3.13 -1.57
N PRO A 70 -23.47 -3.20 -0.94
CA PRO A 70 -24.25 -4.43 -0.88
C PRO A 70 -24.58 -5.02 -2.25
N GLY A 71 -24.19 -6.28 -2.48
CA GLY A 71 -24.44 -6.99 -3.73
C GLY A 71 -23.42 -6.71 -4.83
N SER A 72 -22.36 -5.94 -4.53
CA SER A 72 -21.23 -5.71 -5.44
C SER A 72 -20.15 -6.79 -5.35
N GLU A 73 -20.27 -7.68 -4.38
CA GLU A 73 -19.29 -8.70 -4.05
C GLU A 73 -19.60 -10.07 -4.64
N GLY A 74 -18.54 -10.77 -5.06
CA GLY A 74 -18.65 -12.18 -5.46
C GLY A 74 -17.52 -12.64 -6.35
N THR A 75 -17.68 -13.82 -6.96
CA THR A 75 -16.61 -14.50 -7.73
C THR A 75 -16.89 -14.57 -9.23
N SER A 76 -17.87 -13.81 -9.71
CA SER A 76 -18.13 -13.69 -11.15
C SER A 76 -17.07 -12.77 -11.79
N PRO A 77 -16.80 -12.90 -13.10
CA PRO A 77 -15.89 -11.99 -13.80
C PRO A 77 -16.26 -10.51 -13.65
N GLU A 78 -17.56 -10.19 -13.58
CA GLU A 78 -18.06 -8.83 -13.36
C GLU A 78 -17.67 -8.29 -11.98
N HIS A 79 -17.76 -9.10 -10.92
CA HIS A 79 -17.34 -8.68 -9.58
C HIS A 79 -15.84 -8.42 -9.51
N PHE A 80 -15.01 -9.22 -10.18
CA PHE A 80 -13.57 -8.95 -10.27
C PHE A 80 -13.27 -7.66 -11.05
N GLN A 81 -13.97 -7.43 -12.16
CA GLN A 81 -13.81 -6.19 -12.94
C GLN A 81 -14.21 -4.95 -12.12
N ASN A 82 -15.34 -5.01 -11.43
CA ASN A 82 -15.83 -3.92 -10.61
C ASN A 82 -14.95 -3.70 -9.36
N GLY A 83 -14.48 -4.78 -8.73
CA GLY A 83 -13.53 -4.72 -7.63
C GLY A 83 -12.20 -4.07 -8.03
N LYS A 84 -11.69 -4.38 -9.23
CA LYS A 84 -10.49 -3.75 -9.78
C LYS A 84 -10.70 -2.26 -10.06
N ALA A 85 -11.81 -1.90 -10.69
CA ALA A 85 -12.14 -0.49 -10.93
C ALA A 85 -12.27 0.29 -9.61
N SER A 86 -12.90 -0.30 -8.60
CA SER A 86 -13.01 0.29 -7.27
C SER A 86 -11.65 0.46 -6.58
N ALA A 87 -10.74 -0.50 -6.73
CA ALA A 87 -9.39 -0.41 -6.17
C ALA A 87 -8.56 0.71 -6.83
N VAL A 88 -8.72 0.94 -8.14
CA VAL A 88 -8.09 2.08 -8.83
C VAL A 88 -8.62 3.41 -8.31
N ILE A 89 -9.95 3.54 -8.11
CA ILE A 89 -10.54 4.75 -7.51
C ILE A 89 -9.99 4.99 -6.10
N ALA A 90 -9.88 3.94 -5.28
CA ALA A 90 -9.33 4.05 -3.93
C ALA A 90 -7.83 4.42 -3.94
N ARG A 91 -7.08 3.92 -4.92
CA ARG A 91 -5.68 4.30 -5.16
C ARG A 91 -5.56 5.78 -5.51
N ASP A 92 -6.39 6.28 -6.43
CA ASP A 92 -6.40 7.70 -6.81
C ASP A 92 -6.79 8.58 -5.61
N TYR A 93 -7.74 8.10 -4.80
CA TYR A 93 -8.09 8.73 -3.52
C TYR A 93 -6.91 8.77 -2.54
N LEU A 94 -6.17 7.67 -2.35
CA LEU A 94 -4.97 7.62 -1.50
C LEU A 94 -3.96 8.71 -1.93
N ILE A 95 -3.61 8.74 -3.22
CA ILE A 95 -2.67 9.72 -3.78
C ILE A 95 -3.15 11.14 -3.49
N SER A 96 -4.41 11.44 -3.82
CA SER A 96 -4.97 12.78 -3.64
C SER A 96 -5.10 13.19 -2.17
N ASN A 97 -5.51 12.27 -1.29
CA ASN A 97 -5.79 12.56 0.12
C ASN A 97 -4.50 12.81 0.91
N LEU A 98 -3.46 12.02 0.62
CA LEU A 98 -2.14 12.18 1.23
C LEU A 98 -1.33 13.29 0.54
N GLY A 99 -1.67 13.65 -0.70
CA GLY A 99 -0.91 14.63 -1.49
C GLY A 99 0.41 14.05 -2.00
N MET A 100 0.40 12.76 -2.38
CA MET A 100 1.59 12.01 -2.77
C MET A 100 2.24 12.61 -4.03
N ASN A 101 3.57 12.66 -4.02
CA ASN A 101 4.45 13.06 -5.12
C ASN A 101 5.28 11.86 -5.59
N GLU A 102 5.43 11.68 -6.89
CA GLU A 102 6.22 10.59 -7.50
C GLU A 102 7.71 10.60 -7.10
N ASP A 103 8.27 11.77 -6.79
CA ASP A 103 9.68 11.89 -6.38
C ASP A 103 9.95 11.41 -4.95
N GLN A 104 8.90 11.26 -4.13
CA GLN A 104 9.03 11.07 -2.68
C GLN A 104 8.26 9.86 -2.18
N ASP A 105 7.07 9.62 -2.71
CA ASP A 105 6.08 8.70 -2.15
C ASP A 105 5.89 7.46 -3.01
N GLU A 106 5.46 6.37 -2.39
CA GLU A 106 5.23 5.12 -3.11
C GLU A 106 4.07 4.29 -2.55
N LEU A 107 3.39 3.61 -3.47
CA LEU A 107 2.50 2.49 -3.17
C LEU A 107 3.08 1.27 -3.89
N ASP A 108 3.55 0.31 -3.12
CA ASP A 108 4.15 -0.93 -3.60
C ASP A 108 3.21 -2.11 -3.36
N ALA A 109 3.46 -3.23 -4.04
CA ALA A 109 2.70 -4.45 -3.86
C ALA A 109 3.57 -5.70 -3.71
N VAL A 110 3.23 -6.52 -2.71
CA VAL A 110 3.73 -7.89 -2.57
C VAL A 110 2.63 -8.84 -3.01
N ALA A 111 2.83 -9.46 -4.17
CA ALA A 111 1.89 -10.38 -4.77
C ALA A 111 2.02 -11.78 -4.17
N VAL A 112 0.97 -12.26 -3.48
CA VAL A 112 0.94 -13.53 -2.75
C VAL A 112 -0.16 -14.44 -3.29
N GLY A 113 0.13 -15.71 -3.52
CA GLY A 113 -0.87 -16.70 -3.95
C GLY A 113 -0.59 -17.34 -5.30
N THR A 114 -1.61 -17.98 -5.88
CA THR A 114 -1.46 -18.85 -7.07
C THR A 114 -1.99 -18.26 -8.37
N ASN A 115 -2.94 -17.32 -8.31
CA ASN A 115 -3.59 -16.71 -9.48
C ASN A 115 -3.35 -15.20 -9.49
N LEU A 116 -2.08 -14.83 -9.62
CA LEU A 116 -1.64 -13.45 -9.47
C LEU A 116 -1.96 -12.60 -10.70
N ASP A 117 -2.49 -11.40 -10.49
CA ASP A 117 -2.62 -10.40 -11.55
C ASP A 117 -1.52 -9.33 -11.46
N ILE A 118 -0.29 -9.75 -11.74
CA ILE A 118 0.90 -8.88 -11.72
C ILE A 118 0.77 -7.70 -12.69
N PRO A 119 0.34 -7.88 -13.96
CA PRO A 119 0.20 -6.75 -14.87
C PRO A 119 -0.77 -5.70 -14.35
N TRP A 120 -1.93 -6.11 -13.82
CA TRP A 120 -2.88 -5.16 -13.24
C TRP A 120 -2.31 -4.44 -12.01
N LEU A 121 -1.65 -5.15 -11.10
CA LEU A 121 -1.01 -4.52 -9.95
C LEU A 121 0.03 -3.46 -10.38
N ARG A 122 0.89 -3.82 -11.33
CA ARG A 122 2.00 -2.98 -11.83
C ARG A 122 1.50 -1.76 -12.60
N ASP A 123 0.49 -1.95 -13.43
CA ASP A 123 0.06 -0.92 -14.37
C ASP A 123 -1.09 -0.06 -13.80
N SER A 124 -1.82 -0.55 -12.80
CA SER A 124 -3.06 0.09 -12.31
C SER A 124 -3.11 0.37 -10.80
N ILE A 125 -2.32 -0.31 -9.96
CA ILE A 125 -2.39 -0.12 -8.50
C ILE A 125 -1.17 0.53 -7.88
N VAL A 126 0.05 0.06 -8.18
CA VAL A 126 1.25 0.65 -7.56
C VAL A 126 1.41 2.12 -7.96
N TRP A 127 2.21 2.88 -7.22
CA TRP A 127 2.51 4.27 -7.51
C TRP A 127 3.99 4.57 -7.19
N PRO A 128 4.73 5.28 -8.05
CA PRO A 128 4.35 5.78 -9.39
C PRO A 128 3.99 4.69 -10.41
N GLN A 129 3.34 5.10 -11.51
CA GLN A 129 2.95 4.21 -12.61
C GLN A 129 3.61 4.60 -13.93
N PRO A 130 3.93 3.64 -14.81
CA PRO A 130 3.87 2.18 -14.56
C PRO A 130 4.94 1.75 -13.56
N GLY A 131 4.63 0.79 -12.71
CA GLY A 131 5.57 0.28 -11.73
C GLY A 131 6.58 -0.73 -12.30
N TYR A 132 7.49 -1.19 -11.44
CA TYR A 132 8.49 -2.21 -11.76
C TYR A 132 8.04 -3.60 -11.30
N ASP A 133 8.37 -4.63 -12.08
CA ASP A 133 8.21 -6.05 -11.72
C ASP A 133 9.56 -6.79 -11.60
N THR A 134 10.67 -6.05 -11.63
CA THR A 134 12.01 -6.57 -11.36
C THR A 134 12.36 -6.44 -9.89
N TRP A 135 13.09 -7.43 -9.34
CA TRP A 135 13.47 -7.45 -7.93
C TRP A 135 14.99 -7.66 -7.74
N PRO A 136 15.66 -6.86 -6.89
CA PRO A 136 15.14 -5.66 -6.21
C PRO A 136 14.70 -4.56 -7.19
N SER A 137 13.68 -3.78 -6.83
CA SER A 137 13.20 -2.69 -7.68
C SER A 137 14.25 -1.58 -7.81
N PRO A 138 14.48 -1.03 -9.01
CA PRO A 138 15.38 0.11 -9.19
C PRO A 138 14.82 1.40 -8.56
N ASP A 139 13.49 1.54 -8.48
CA ASP A 139 12.84 2.77 -8.00
C ASP A 139 11.49 2.51 -7.28
N SER A 140 10.79 3.57 -6.92
CA SER A 140 9.48 3.56 -6.27
C SER A 140 8.39 2.98 -7.15
N GLY A 141 7.35 2.40 -6.54
CA GLY A 141 6.21 1.82 -7.26
C GLY A 141 6.58 0.48 -7.90
N TRP A 142 6.53 -0.60 -7.12
CA TRP A 142 6.90 -1.93 -7.61
C TRP A 142 5.95 -3.04 -7.17
N VAL A 143 5.95 -4.13 -7.91
CA VAL A 143 5.26 -5.38 -7.60
C VAL A 143 6.29 -6.49 -7.49
N HIS A 144 6.31 -7.21 -6.37
CA HIS A 144 7.14 -8.41 -6.19
C HIS A 144 6.29 -9.62 -5.87
N THR A 145 6.52 -10.72 -6.58
CA THR A 145 5.83 -11.99 -6.34
C THR A 145 6.55 -12.79 -5.29
N VAL A 146 5.81 -13.36 -4.34
CA VAL A 146 6.34 -14.30 -3.35
C VAL A 146 5.53 -15.58 -3.34
N SER A 147 6.22 -16.71 -3.23
CA SER A 147 5.62 -18.04 -3.40
C SER A 147 5.47 -18.80 -2.07
N ASN A 148 6.12 -18.32 -1.00
CA ASN A 148 6.11 -18.98 0.30
C ASN A 148 6.43 -18.01 1.46
N TYR A 149 6.21 -18.46 2.69
CA TYR A 149 6.41 -17.63 3.89
C TYR A 149 7.85 -17.18 4.13
N THR A 150 8.84 -18.00 3.76
CA THR A 150 10.26 -17.62 3.89
C THR A 150 10.59 -16.46 2.96
N GLU A 151 10.16 -16.57 1.70
CA GLU A 151 10.33 -15.53 0.69
C GLU A 151 9.56 -14.26 1.05
N PHE A 152 8.35 -14.38 1.60
CA PHE A 152 7.60 -13.24 2.12
C PHE A 152 8.39 -12.51 3.21
N ALA A 153 8.92 -13.23 4.21
CA ALA A 153 9.73 -12.61 5.27
C ALA A 153 10.99 -11.91 4.72
N GLN A 154 11.68 -12.53 3.77
CA GLN A 154 12.84 -11.95 3.09
C GLN A 154 12.47 -10.69 2.29
N THR A 155 11.34 -10.72 1.59
CA THR A 155 10.82 -9.60 0.81
C THR A 155 10.54 -8.38 1.69
N ILE A 156 9.92 -8.58 2.86
CA ILE A 156 9.67 -7.49 3.81
C ILE A 156 11.00 -6.91 4.32
N GLU A 157 11.98 -7.74 4.64
CA GLU A 157 13.31 -7.27 5.07
C GLU A 157 14.00 -6.42 3.97
N GLU A 158 13.95 -6.88 2.72
CA GLU A 158 14.53 -6.20 1.58
C GLU A 158 13.78 -4.92 1.21
N GLN A 159 12.45 -4.91 1.34
CA GLN A 159 11.62 -3.71 1.18
C GLN A 159 12.08 -2.60 2.14
N PHE A 160 12.25 -2.90 3.43
CA PHE A 160 12.75 -1.89 4.38
C PHE A 160 14.15 -1.37 4.01
N LYS A 161 15.04 -2.23 3.51
CA LYS A 161 16.36 -1.80 3.03
C LYS A 161 16.24 -0.85 1.85
N LEU A 162 15.38 -1.16 0.86
CA LEU A 162 15.14 -0.28 -0.29
C LEU A 162 14.56 1.07 0.14
N ILE A 163 13.57 1.05 1.04
CA ILE A 163 12.92 2.26 1.56
C ILE A 163 13.95 3.13 2.28
N PHE A 164 14.67 2.59 3.26
CA PHE A 164 15.56 3.40 4.10
C PHE A 164 16.87 3.81 3.41
N ASN A 165 17.38 3.02 2.47
CA ASN A 165 18.60 3.40 1.72
C ASN A 165 18.39 4.62 0.81
N ARG A 166 17.14 4.95 0.46
CA ARG A 166 16.81 6.15 -0.33
C ARG A 166 16.77 7.44 0.51
N ILE A 167 16.87 7.35 1.84
CA ILE A 167 16.89 8.52 2.73
C ILE A 167 18.32 9.04 2.85
N THR A 168 18.58 10.26 2.38
CA THR A 168 19.85 10.95 2.66
C THR A 168 19.81 11.50 4.09
N ILE A 169 20.56 10.88 5.01
CA ILE A 169 20.69 11.41 6.38
C ILE A 169 21.68 12.57 6.36
N ILE A 170 21.17 13.80 6.48
CA ILE A 170 22.01 14.98 6.73
C ILE A 170 22.21 15.10 8.25
N ALA A 171 23.32 14.58 8.76
CA ALA A 171 23.74 14.84 10.13
C ALA A 171 24.54 16.15 10.18
N GLU A 172 23.95 17.20 10.76
CA GLU A 172 24.68 18.44 11.03
C GLU A 172 25.57 18.24 12.28
N ILE A 173 26.89 18.26 12.10
CA ILE A 173 27.84 18.28 13.22
C ILE A 173 27.89 19.71 13.75
N VAL A 174 27.13 19.98 14.80
CA VAL A 174 27.26 21.22 15.56
C VAL A 174 28.44 21.06 16.52
N ALA A 175 29.64 21.45 16.07
CA ALA A 175 30.79 21.59 16.94
C ALA A 175 30.56 22.80 17.87
N SER A 176 30.35 22.57 19.16
CA SER A 176 30.47 23.64 20.15
C SER A 176 31.93 24.04 20.24
N THR A 177 32.19 25.34 20.18
CA THR A 177 33.54 25.93 20.25
C THR A 177 34.34 25.36 21.43
N PRO A 178 35.63 25.04 21.24
CA PRO A 178 36.49 24.60 22.34
C PRO A 178 36.56 25.71 23.41
N LEU A 179 36.27 25.34 24.66
CA LEU A 179 36.71 26.12 25.81
C LEU A 179 38.22 25.90 25.93
N ASP A 180 39.00 26.88 25.47
CA ASP A 180 40.43 26.95 25.79
C ASP A 180 40.59 27.15 27.32
N PRO A 181 41.55 26.47 27.96
CA PRO A 181 41.63 26.30 29.42
C PRO A 181 41.98 27.57 30.22
#